data_AF-A0A8T6NZV2-F1
#
_entry.id   AF-A0A8T6NZV2-F1
#
_cell.length_a   1.000
_cell.length_b   1.000
_cell.length_c   1.000
_cell.angle_alpha   90.00
_cell.angle_beta   90.00
_cell.angle_gamma   90.00
#
_symmetry.space_group_name_H-M   'P 1'
#
loop_
_entity.id
_entity.type
_entity.pdbx_description
1 polymer ?
#
loop_
_entity_poly.entity_id
_entity_poly.type
_entity_poly.pdbx_seq_one_letter_code
_entity_poly.pdbx_strand_id
1 'polypeptide(L)'
;MNLTIRRILLVLISIALGIGSVFVLVAVMNAIWGAGAGNAPITLETYTTTYTVLTAAPMALFFAVWLDAFLSTGFLPERGQHDEE
;
A
#
# COMPACT_ATOMS: atom_id res chain seq x y z
N MET A 1 22.90 -8.52 -1.38
CA MET A 1 21.61 -9.06 -0.89
C MET A 1 21.01 -9.91 -2.01
N ASN A 2 20.61 -11.15 -1.74
CA ASN A 2 20.10 -12.08 -2.76
C ASN A 2 18.82 -11.52 -3.42
N LEU A 3 18.68 -11.68 -4.75
CA LEU A 3 17.52 -11.20 -5.52
C LEU A 3 16.20 -11.78 -4.98
N THR A 4 16.20 -13.06 -4.58
CA THR A 4 15.04 -13.71 -3.96
C THR A 4 14.62 -13.01 -2.67
N ILE A 5 15.59 -12.60 -1.83
CA ILE A 5 15.30 -11.89 -0.58
C ILE A 5 14.73 -10.50 -0.86
N ARG A 6 15.24 -9.79 -1.87
CA ARG A 6 14.68 -8.49 -2.30
C ARG A 6 13.22 -8.60 -2.72
N ARG A 7 12.88 -9.63 -3.51
CA ARG A 7 11.50 -9.87 -3.97
C ARG A 7 10.56 -10.23 -2.82
N ILE A 8 11.00 -11.06 -1.87
CA ILE A 8 10.20 -11.38 -0.67
C ILE A 8 9.95 -10.13 0.17
N LEU A 9 11.00 -9.31 0.40
CA LEU A 9 10.86 -8.07 1.13
C LEU A 9 9.91 -7.09 0.43
N LEU A 10 10.00 -6.97 -0.90
CA LEU A 10 9.08 -6.15 -1.67
C LEU A 10 7.62 -6.51 -1.39
N VAL A 11 7.27 -7.80 -1.49
CA VAL A 11 5.88 -8.27 -1.29
C VAL A 11 5.43 -8.03 0.16
N LEU A 12 6.26 -8.36 1.14
CA LEU A 12 5.89 -8.19 2.55
C LEU A 12 5.73 -6.72 2.93
N ILE A 13 6.65 -5.87 2.49
CA ILE A 13 6.62 -4.44 2.78
C ILE A 13 5.47 -3.77 2.04
N SER A 14 5.19 -4.15 0.78
CA SER A 14 4.08 -3.57 0.03
C SER A 14 2.74 -3.88 0.68
N ILE A 15 2.52 -5.10 1.17
CA ILE A 15 1.31 -5.48 1.91
C ILE A 15 1.23 -4.71 3.23
N ALA A 16 2.33 -4.65 3.99
CA ALA A 16 2.38 -3.94 5.26
C ALA A 16 2.08 -2.44 5.10
N LEU A 17 2.64 -1.80 4.07
CA LEU A 17 2.36 -0.40 3.74
C LEU A 17 0.92 -0.20 3.23
N GLY A 18 0.38 -1.14 2.45
CA GLY A 18 -1.02 -1.12 2.02
C GLY A 18 -1.97 -1.15 3.21
N ILE A 19 -1.79 -2.06 4.16
CA ILE A 19 -2.59 -2.11 5.39
C ILE A 19 -2.36 -0.87 6.24
N GLY A 20 -1.10 -0.47 6.44
CA GLY A 20 -0.73 0.73 7.19
C GLY A 20 -1.37 2.00 6.66
N SER A 21 -1.53 2.13 5.34
CA SER A 21 -2.19 3.27 4.72
C SER A 21 -3.65 3.41 5.15
N VAL A 22 -4.36 2.32 5.42
CA VAL A 22 -5.73 2.37 5.95
C VAL A 22 -5.76 3.02 7.33
N PHE A 23 -4.83 2.66 8.22
CA PHE A 23 -4.74 3.28 9.54
C PHE A 23 -4.40 4.76 9.46
N VAL A 24 -3.48 5.14 8.57
CA VAL A 24 -3.16 6.55 8.31
C VAL A 24 -4.40 7.29 7.82
N LEU A 25 -5.16 6.71 6.89
CA LEU A 25 -6.36 7.33 6.33
C LEU A 25 -7.45 7.51 7.40
N VAL A 26 -7.71 6.49 8.23
CA VAL A 26 -8.65 6.57 9.35
C VAL A 26 -8.19 7.60 10.38
N ALA A 27 -6.90 7.70 10.68
CA ALA A 27 -6.36 8.70 11.60
C ALA A 27 -6.54 10.12 11.05
N VAL A 28 -6.26 10.34 9.75
CA VAL A 28 -6.47 11.62 9.08
C VAL A 28 -7.95 12.00 9.04
N MET A 29 -8.84 11.05 8.74
CA MET A 29 -10.29 11.29 8.76
C MET A 29 -10.77 11.65 10.17
N ASN A 30 -10.25 10.99 11.21
CA ASN A 30 -10.59 11.34 12.58
C ASN A 30 -10.08 12.73 12.99
N ALA A 31 -8.90 13.12 12.51
CA ALA A 31 -8.34 14.44 12.80
C ALA A 31 -9.15 15.57 12.14
N ILE A 32 -9.63 15.37 10.90
CA ILE A 32 -10.29 16.42 10.11
C ILE A 32 -11.81 16.43 10.29
N TRP A 33 -12.44 15.25 10.35
CA TRP A 33 -13.91 15.11 10.33
C TRP A 33 -14.48 14.32 11.49
N GLY A 34 -13.70 13.49 12.17
CA GLY A 34 -14.17 12.66 13.30
C GLY A 34 -13.91 13.30 14.65
N ALA A 35 -13.29 12.54 15.55
CA ALA A 35 -13.09 12.94 16.96
C ALA A 35 -12.33 14.27 17.13
N GLY A 36 -11.35 14.56 16.27
CA GLY A 36 -10.58 15.80 16.32
C GLY A 36 -11.38 17.05 15.96
N ALA A 37 -12.50 16.88 15.26
CA ALA A 37 -13.41 17.96 14.84
C ALA A 37 -14.68 18.05 15.71
N GLY A 38 -14.77 17.29 16.82
CA GLY A 38 -15.93 17.26 17.71
C GLY A 38 -17.09 16.37 17.23
N ASN A 39 -16.90 15.58 16.18
CA ASN A 39 -17.89 14.61 15.69
C ASN A 39 -17.63 13.20 16.28
N ALA A 40 -18.53 12.26 15.98
CA ALA A 40 -18.37 10.87 16.37
C ALA A 40 -17.07 10.26 15.81
N PRO A 41 -16.34 9.45 16.60
CA PRO A 41 -15.10 8.82 16.14
C PRO A 41 -15.37 7.83 15.00
N ILE A 42 -14.55 7.90 13.96
CA ILE A 42 -14.59 6.97 12.84
C ILE A 42 -13.72 5.77 13.23
N THR A 43 -14.35 4.62 13.49
CA THR A 43 -13.64 3.39 13.84
C THR A 43 -13.45 2.51 12.60
N LEU A 44 -12.54 1.54 12.68
CA LEU A 44 -12.36 0.51 11.64
C LEU A 44 -13.64 -0.32 11.42
N GLU A 45 -14.46 -0.47 12.46
CA GLU A 45 -15.75 -1.13 12.36
C GLU A 45 -16.71 -0.34 11.47
N THR A 46 -16.79 0.98 11.67
CA THR A 46 -17.56 1.89 10.81
C THR A 46 -16.99 1.96 9.39
N TYR A 47 -15.65 1.88 9.26
CA TYR A 47 -14.98 1.84 7.96
C TYR A 47 -15.21 0.50 7.23
N THR A 48 -15.74 -0.52 7.88
CA THR A 48 -16.04 -1.87 7.35
C THR A 48 -14.84 -2.61 6.74
N THR A 49 -14.90 -3.95 6.77
CA THR A 49 -13.87 -4.80 6.15
C THR A 49 -13.79 -4.60 4.64
N THR A 50 -14.92 -4.35 3.97
CA THR A 50 -14.95 -4.15 2.51
C THR A 50 -14.15 -2.91 2.09
N TYR A 51 -14.40 -1.74 2.69
CA TYR A 51 -13.62 -0.55 2.33
C TYR A 51 -12.17 -0.65 2.77
N THR A 52 -11.89 -1.33 3.88
CA THR A 52 -10.52 -1.64 4.30
C THR A 52 -9.75 -2.39 3.22
N VAL A 53 -10.33 -3.47 2.68
CA VAL A 53 -9.70 -4.28 1.61
C VAL A 53 -9.60 -3.48 0.31
N LEU A 54 -10.66 -2.77 -0.07
CA LEU A 54 -10.68 -1.92 -1.27
C LEU A 54 -9.70 -0.75 -1.21
N THR A 55 -9.25 -0.35 -0.02
CA THR A 55 -8.21 0.66 0.15
C THR A 55 -6.83 0.01 0.20
N ALA A 56 -6.67 -1.03 1.03
CA ALA A 56 -5.37 -1.67 1.28
C ALA A 56 -4.82 -2.36 0.03
N ALA A 57 -5.66 -3.02 -0.77
CA ALA A 57 -5.21 -3.75 -1.95
C ALA A 57 -4.60 -2.85 -3.04
N PRO A 58 -5.27 -1.78 -3.52
CA PRO A 58 -4.65 -0.87 -4.51
C PRO A 58 -3.45 -0.12 -3.92
N MET A 59 -3.47 0.25 -2.63
CA MET A 59 -2.31 0.87 -1.99
C MET A 59 -1.12 -0.09 -1.91
N ALA A 60 -1.36 -1.37 -1.59
CA ALA A 60 -0.30 -2.38 -1.59
C ALA A 60 0.32 -2.54 -2.97
N LEU A 61 -0.49 -2.54 -4.04
CA LEU A 61 0.01 -2.58 -5.41
C LEU A 61 0.83 -1.34 -5.76
N PHE A 62 0.35 -0.16 -5.38
CA PHE A 62 1.09 1.09 -5.57
C PHE A 62 2.47 1.04 -4.89
N PHE A 63 2.53 0.60 -3.63
CA PHE A 63 3.80 0.44 -2.92
C PHE A 63 4.66 -0.67 -3.51
N ALA A 64 4.08 -1.74 -4.06
CA ALA A 64 4.85 -2.78 -4.74
C ALA A 64 5.56 -2.23 -5.98
N VAL A 65 4.87 -1.43 -6.80
CA VAL A 65 5.45 -0.74 -7.98
C VAL A 65 6.56 0.22 -7.55
N TRP A 66 6.31 1.03 -6.51
CA TRP A 66 7.28 2.00 -6.01
C TRP A 66 8.53 1.32 -5.42
N LEU A 67 8.35 0.25 -4.64
CA LEU A 67 9.45 -0.55 -4.09
C LEU A 67 10.20 -1.31 -5.17
N ASP A 68 9.54 -1.79 -6.22
CA ASP A 68 10.21 -2.44 -7.34
C ASP A 68 11.18 -1.48 -8.03
N ALA A 69 10.72 -0.25 -8.27
CA ALA A 69 11.56 0.82 -8.82
C ALA A 69 12.73 1.18 -7.89
N PHE A 70 12.51 1.23 -6.57
CA PHE A 70 13.54 1.60 -5.60
C PHE A 70 14.57 0.49 -5.33
N LEU A 71 14.13 -0.77 -5.24
CA LEU A 71 14.97 -1.92 -4.93
C LEU A 71 15.53 -2.62 -6.20
N SER A 72 15.11 -2.17 -7.38
CA SER A 72 15.43 -2.73 -8.70
C SER A 72 15.28 -4.24 -8.71
N THR A 73 14.11 -4.74 -8.31
CA THR A 73 13.91 -6.20 -8.13
C THR A 73 13.53 -6.92 -9.42
N GLY A 74 13.19 -6.15 -10.46
CA GLY A 74 12.72 -6.65 -11.75
C GLY A 74 11.47 -7.51 -11.57
N PHE A 75 10.59 -7.13 -10.65
CA PHE A 75 9.33 -7.84 -10.42
C PHE A 75 8.32 -7.51 -11.52
N LEU A 76 8.30 -6.26 -11.96
CA LEU A 76 7.61 -5.83 -13.17
C LEU A 76 8.58 -5.88 -14.35
N PRO A 77 8.17 -6.41 -15.52
CA PRO A 77 9.00 -6.36 -16.72
C PRO A 77 9.24 -4.91 -17.13
N GLU A 78 10.50 -4.58 -17.41
CA GLU A 78 10.87 -3.27 -17.94
C GLU A 78 10.23 -3.09 -19.33
N ARG A 79 9.53 -1.97 -19.53
CA ARG A 79 8.95 -1.63 -20.84
C ARG A 79 10.12 -1.40 -21.81
N GLY A 80 10.37 -2.34 -22.72
CA GLY A 80 11.29 -2.14 -23.84
C GLY A 80 12.20 -3.31 -24.24
N GLN A 81 12.20 -4.44 -23.55
CA GLN A 81 13.11 -5.56 -23.89
C GLN A 81 12.62 -6.49 -25.03
N HIS A 82 11.72 -6.03 -25.91
CA HIS A 82 11.19 -6.87 -26.99
C HIS A 82 11.32 -6.30 -28.42
N ASP A 83 11.96 -5.14 -28.62
CA ASP A 83 11.98 -4.47 -29.94
C ASP A 83 13.37 -4.26 -30.56
N GLU A 84 14.42 -4.94 -30.07
CA GLU A 84 15.77 -4.87 -30.66
C GLU A 84 16.36 -6.27 -30.90
N GLU A 85 15.78 -7.02 -31.84
CA GLU A 85 16.46 -8.11 -32.57
C GLU A 85 16.36 -7.88 -34.07
#